data_AF-A0A929MQM3-F1
#
_entry.id   AF-A0A929MQM3-F1
#
_cell.length_a   1.000
_cell.length_b   1.000
_cell.length_c   1.000
_cell.angle_alpha   90.00
_cell.angle_beta   90.00
_cell.angle_gamma   90.00
#
_symmetry.space_group_name_H-M   'P 1'
#
loop_
_entity.id
_entity.type
_entity.pdbx_description
1 polymer ?
#
loop_
_entity_poly.entity_id
_entity_poly.type
_entity_poly.pdbx_seq_one_letter_code
_entity_poly.pdbx_strand_id
1 'polypeptide(L)' 'FGLGPDRVAMLKYNIDDIRHFYQNDLRFLSQFKGGQN' A
#
# COMPACT_ATOMS: atom_id res chain seq x y z
N PHE A 1 -0.06 19.44 12.61
CA PHE A 1 -0.44 18.02 12.69
C PHE A 1 0.30 17.26 11.60
N GLY A 2 0.66 15.99 11.81
CA GLY A 2 1.25 15.13 10.79
C GLY A 2 0.53 13.79 10.78
N LEU A 3 0.17 13.29 9.59
CA LEU A 3 -0.43 11.98 9.40
C LEU A 3 0.44 11.20 8.43
N GLY A 4 0.90 10.03 8.86
CA GLY A 4 1.71 9.14 8.03
C GLY A 4 0.82 8.41 7.01
N PRO A 5 1.08 8.53 5.70
CA PRO A 5 0.29 7.85 4.67
C PRO A 5 0.34 6.33 4.82
N ASP A 6 1.46 5.77 5.32
CA ASP A 6 1.65 4.34 5.53
C ASP A 6 0.61 3.80 6.54
N ARG A 7 0.41 4.49 7.67
CA ARG A 7 -0.55 4.07 8.68
C ARG A 7 -1.98 4.14 8.18
N VAL A 8 -2.31 5.17 7.41
CA VAL A 8 -3.64 5.33 6.80
C VAL A 8 -3.90 4.21 5.79
N ALA A 9 -2.93 3.90 4.93
CA ALA A 9 -3.04 2.83 3.95
C ALA A 9 -3.16 1.45 4.62
N MET A 10 -2.38 1.17 5.66
CA MET A 10 -2.46 -0.08 6.42
C MET A 10 -3.84 -0.30 7.02
N LEU A 11 -4.43 0.73 7.63
CA LEU A 11 -5.78 0.64 8.20
C LEU A 11 -6.87 0.54 7.13
N LYS A 12 -6.75 1.32 6.05
CA LYS A 12 -7.77 1.39 4.99
C LYS A 12 -7.83 0.11 4.15
N TYR A 13 -6.67 -0.46 3.83
CA TYR A 13 -6.56 -1.62 2.95
C TYR A 13 -6.22 -2.91 3.70
N ASN A 14 -6.25 -2.87 5.04
CA ASN A 14 -5.95 -4.00 5.92
C ASN A 14 -4.60 -4.68 5.58
N ILE A 15 -3.58 -3.85 5.34
CA ILE A 15 -2.20 -4.33 5.11
C ILE A 15 -1.57 -4.59 6.48
N ASP A 16 -1.16 -5.82 6.70
CA ASP A 16 -0.63 -6.34 7.95
C ASP A 16 0.85 -5.98 8.15
N ASP A 17 1.60 -5.80 7.07
CA ASP A 17 3.04 -5.53 7.10
C ASP A 17 3.44 -4.31 6.28
N ILE A 18 4.09 -3.33 6.95
CA ILE A 18 4.59 -2.09 6.34
C ILE A 18 5.68 -2.35 5.28
N ARG A 19 6.38 -3.49 5.36
CA ARG A 19 7.45 -3.84 4.42
C ARG A 19 6.95 -4.00 2.99
N HIS A 20 5.66 -4.32 2.81
CA HIS A 20 5.04 -4.38 1.48
C HIS A 20 5.19 -3.07 0.69
N PHE A 21 5.27 -1.92 1.36
CA PHE A 21 5.48 -0.62 0.70
C PHE A 21 6.90 -0.41 0.18
N TYR A 22 7.91 -1.09 0.72
CA TYR A 22 9.34 -0.83 0.42
C TYR A 22 10.03 -1.96 -0.34
N GLN A 23 9.44 -3.15 -0.40
CA GLN A 23 10.04 -4.33 -1.02
C GLN A 23 9.91 -4.39 -2.55
N ASN A 24 9.14 -3.49 -3.18
CA ASN A 24 8.87 -3.49 -4.61
C ASN A 24 8.32 -4.84 -5.13
N ASP A 25 7.52 -5.56 -4.33
CA ASP A 25 6.90 -6.81 -4.77
C ASP A 25 5.84 -6.54 -5.85
N LEU A 26 6.09 -7.02 -7.07
CA LEU A 26 5.20 -6.84 -8.21
C LEU A 26 3.79 -7.40 -7.97
N ARG A 27 3.64 -8.45 -7.15
CA ARG A 27 2.34 -9.04 -6.78
C ARG A 27 1.55 -8.14 -5.85
N PHE A 28 2.24 -7.42 -4.97
CA PHE A 28 1.61 -6.39 -4.12
C PHE A 28 1.20 -5.19 -4.98
N LEU A 29 2.14 -4.67 -5.77
CA LEU A 29 1.91 -3.50 -6.62
C LEU A 29 0.82 -3.71 -7.67
N SER A 30 0.67 -4.92 -8.21
CA SER A 30 -0.36 -5.22 -9.20
C SER A 30 -1.80 -5.08 -8.68
N GLN A 31 -2.01 -5.20 -7.37
CA GLN A 31 -3.35 -5.10 -6.75
C GLN A 31 -3.93 -3.68 -6.82
N PHE A 32 -3.08 -2.67 -7.00
CA PHE A 32 -3.45 -1.25 -6.99
C PHE A 32 -3.49 -0.61 -8.38
N LYS A 33 -3.41 -1.41 -9.45
CA LYS A 33 -3.51 -0.93 -10.84
C LYS A 33 -4.96 -0.59 -11.23
N GLY A 34 -5.57 0.35 -10.53
CA GLY A 34 -6.86 0.94 -10.92
C GLY A 34 -6.65 2.02 -11.97
N GLY A 35 -6.68 1.65 -13.25
CA GLY A 35 -6.59 2.64 -14.36
C GLY A 35 -5.80 2.19 -15.58
N GLN A 36 -5.88 0.91 -15.97
CA GLN A 36 -5.46 0.49 -17.31
C GLN A 36 -6.70 0.53 -18.20
N ASN A 37 -6.95 1.70 -18.80
CA ASN A 37 -7.68 1.80 -20.07
C ASN A 37 -6.63 1.79 -21.19
#